data_AF-A0A6V7WNV9-F1
#
_entry.id   AF-A0A6V7WNV9-F1
#
_cell.length_a   1.000
_cell.length_b   1.000
_cell.length_c   1.000
_cell.angle_alpha   90.00
_cell.angle_beta   90.00
_cell.angle_gamma   90.00
#
_symmetry.space_group_name_H-M   'P 1'
#
loop_
_entity.id
_entity.type
_entity.pdbx_description
1 polymer ?
#
loop_
_entity_poly.entity_id
_entity_poly.type
_entity_poly.pdbx_seq_one_letter_code
_entity_poly.pdbx_strand_id
1 'polypeptide(L)'
;MPILVKKYGKVNKVDSTTQKQIIDSIELFYHSDFERFKVTFTHPSIKYVSFSNQLGYVLGFQNPNMVLNNEIAKYGCDLRGGFSSFAVYSKGLTESMIIGNSLSSLLRVVSVAGATPGQYYEKIYDSPIYARVLPKEVNEIEIELRTMDNGRPVPFEFGTVLLVLIFKKVINF
;
A
#
# COMPACT_ATOMS: atom_id res chain seq x y z
N MET A 1 -3.36 9.23 15.01
CA MET A 1 -3.64 9.87 13.71
C MET A 1 -5.11 10.32 13.69
N PRO A 2 -5.42 11.62 13.56
CA PRO A 2 -6.79 12.07 13.38
C PRO A 2 -7.22 11.89 11.92
N ILE A 3 -8.44 11.40 11.73
CA ILE A 3 -9.07 11.26 10.41
C ILE A 3 -9.35 12.67 9.86
N LEU A 4 -8.74 13.00 8.72
CA LEU A 4 -8.93 14.29 8.07
C LEU A 4 -10.12 14.22 7.10
N VAL A 5 -11.25 14.80 7.51
CA VAL A 5 -12.44 14.93 6.64
C VAL A 5 -12.30 16.22 5.82
N LYS A 6 -12.02 16.11 4.52
CA LYS A 6 -12.08 17.25 3.60
C LYS A 6 -13.53 17.65 3.37
N LYS A 7 -13.91 18.86 3.82
CA LYS A 7 -15.18 19.50 3.49
C LYS A 7 -15.15 20.00 2.04
N TYR A 8 -15.90 19.35 1.15
CA TYR A 8 -16.36 19.97 -0.09
C TYR A 8 -17.85 20.25 0.04
N GLY A 9 -18.21 21.53 0.08
CA GLY A 9 -19.58 22.02 0.17
C GLY A 9 -19.78 22.99 1.32
N LYS A 10 -20.43 24.12 1.04
CA LYS A 10 -20.95 25.03 2.08
C LYS A 10 -21.95 24.24 2.94
N VAL A 11 -21.50 23.73 4.07
CA VAL A 11 -22.34 23.04 5.06
C VAL A 11 -22.59 24.02 6.21
N ASN A 12 -23.86 24.41 6.37
CA ASN A 12 -24.38 25.06 7.57
C ASN A 12 -23.85 24.34 8.81
N LYS A 13 -23.37 25.08 9.83
CA LYS A 13 -22.82 24.52 11.08
C LYS A 13 -23.77 23.45 11.64
N VAL A 14 -23.48 22.18 11.39
CA VAL A 14 -24.14 21.05 12.05
C VAL A 14 -23.72 21.12 13.51
N ASP A 15 -24.70 21.10 14.41
CA ASP A 15 -24.49 21.10 15.85
C ASP A 15 -23.53 19.95 16.24
N SER A 16 -22.45 20.30 16.93
CA SER A 16 -21.39 19.37 17.31
C SER A 16 -21.90 18.18 18.13
N THR A 17 -23.03 18.36 18.82
CA THR A 17 -23.66 17.32 19.64
C THR A 17 -24.26 16.21 18.77
N THR A 18 -25.00 16.58 17.73
CA THR A 18 -25.63 15.64 16.79
C THR A 18 -24.59 14.89 15.97
N GLN A 19 -23.52 15.57 15.55
CA GLN A 19 -22.43 14.92 14.83
C GLN A 19 -21.74 13.85 15.69
N LYS A 20 -21.50 14.15 16.97
CA LYS A 20 -20.93 13.20 17.92
C LYS A 20 -21.83 11.97 18.09
N GLN A 21 -23.13 12.17 18.27
CA GLN A 21 -24.11 11.07 18.39
C GLN A 21 -24.13 10.15 17.16
N ILE A 22 -24.00 10.70 15.96
CA ILE A 22 -23.93 9.90 14.73
C ILE A 22 -22.64 9.08 14.70
N ILE A 23 -21.49 9.68 15.03
CA ILE A 23 -20.19 8.98 15.04
C ILE A 23 -20.17 7.88 16.09
N ASP A 24 -20.60 8.19 17.32
CA ASP A 24 -20.62 7.26 18.45
C ASP A 24 -21.59 6.08 18.21
N SER A 25 -22.51 6.20 17.24
CA SER A 25 -23.42 5.12 16.87
C SER A 25 -22.85 4.10 15.89
N ILE A 26 -21.64 4.31 15.36
CA ILE A 26 -21.00 3.44 14.37
C ILE A 26 -19.93 2.60 15.06
N GLU A 27 -20.02 1.29 14.91
CA GLU A 27 -19.09 0.33 15.51
C GLU A 27 -18.52 -0.62 14.43
N LEU A 28 -17.24 -0.94 14.59
CA LEU A 28 -16.49 -1.89 13.77
C LEU A 28 -16.08 -3.06 14.67
N PHE A 29 -16.66 -4.23 14.41
CA PHE A 29 -16.36 -5.45 15.16
C PHE A 29 -15.47 -6.37 14.34
N TYR A 30 -14.43 -6.94 14.94
CA TYR A 30 -13.61 -7.97 14.31
C TYR A 30 -14.06 -9.36 14.78
N HIS A 31 -14.52 -10.20 13.87
CA HIS A 31 -14.85 -11.60 14.13
C HIS A 31 -13.60 -12.46 13.95
N SER A 32 -13.02 -12.94 15.06
CA SER A 32 -11.84 -13.81 15.05
C SER A 32 -12.07 -15.14 14.33
N ASP A 33 -13.28 -15.69 14.42
CA ASP A 33 -13.60 -17.02 13.87
C ASP A 33 -13.54 -17.06 12.34
N PHE A 34 -13.75 -15.92 11.69
CA PHE A 34 -13.73 -15.80 10.22
C PHE A 34 -12.73 -14.73 9.72
N GLU A 35 -11.93 -14.18 10.65
CA GLU A 35 -10.94 -13.12 10.41
C GLU A 35 -11.47 -11.89 9.63
N ARG A 36 -12.70 -11.45 9.92
CA ARG A 36 -13.42 -10.43 9.14
C ARG A 36 -14.02 -9.33 9.99
N PHE A 37 -14.08 -8.13 9.43
CA PHE A 37 -14.78 -7.01 10.05
C PHE A 37 -16.29 -7.04 9.78
N LYS A 38 -17.06 -6.56 10.74
CA LYS A 38 -18.50 -6.27 10.63
C LYS A 38 -18.72 -4.82 11.00
N VAL A 39 -19.55 -4.11 10.23
CA VAL A 39 -19.99 -2.76 10.57
C VAL A 39 -21.39 -2.83 11.15
N THR A 40 -21.61 -2.14 12.26
CA THR A 40 -22.94 -1.93 12.82
C THR A 40 -23.16 -0.46 13.10
N PHE A 41 -24.37 0.01 12.85
CA PHE A 41 -24.76 1.35 13.26
C PHE A 41 -26.20 1.39 13.75
N THR A 42 -26.44 2.15 14.81
CA THR A 42 -27.74 2.19 15.51
C THR A 42 -28.52 3.47 15.25
N HIS A 43 -27.87 4.53 14.78
CA HIS A 43 -28.55 5.80 14.56
C HIS A 43 -29.47 5.74 13.33
N PRO A 44 -30.77 6.09 13.46
CA PRO A 44 -31.78 5.87 12.42
C PRO A 44 -31.57 6.73 11.16
N SER A 45 -30.76 7.78 11.24
CA SER A 45 -30.44 8.62 10.06
C SER A 45 -29.34 8.03 9.16
N ILE A 46 -28.63 6.99 9.60
CA ILE A 46 -27.55 6.38 8.83
C ILE A 46 -28.17 5.34 7.89
N LYS A 47 -27.98 5.52 6.58
CA LYS A 47 -28.40 4.54 5.55
C LYS A 47 -27.29 3.56 5.22
N TYR A 48 -26.07 4.05 5.12
CA TYR A 48 -24.86 3.30 4.85
C TYR A 48 -23.65 4.08 5.37
N VAL A 49 -22.54 3.38 5.54
CA VAL A 49 -21.22 3.96 5.81
C VAL A 49 -20.39 3.88 4.54
N SER A 50 -19.61 4.92 4.28
CA SER A 50 -18.69 4.99 3.16
C SER A 50 -17.26 5.11 3.72
N PHE A 51 -16.39 4.21 3.29
CA PHE A 51 -14.97 4.25 3.56
C PHE A 51 -14.22 4.75 2.33
N SER A 52 -13.04 5.33 2.55
CA SER A 52 -12.10 5.52 1.44
C SER A 52 -11.77 4.16 0.82
N ASN A 53 -11.47 4.14 -0.48
CA ASN A 53 -11.11 2.90 -1.17
C ASN A 53 -9.98 2.13 -0.45
N GLN A 54 -8.98 2.85 0.07
CA GLN A 54 -7.86 2.25 0.81
C GLN A 54 -8.32 1.61 2.13
N LEU A 55 -9.09 2.33 2.94
CA LEU A 55 -9.56 1.80 4.22
C LEU A 55 -10.52 0.62 4.01
N GLY A 56 -11.44 0.74 3.05
CA GLY A 56 -12.36 -0.32 2.70
C GLY A 56 -11.68 -1.59 2.19
N TYR A 57 -10.59 -1.44 1.43
CA TYR A 57 -9.72 -2.56 1.03
C TYR A 57 -9.09 -3.23 2.26
N VAL A 58 -8.46 -2.44 3.16
CA VAL A 58 -7.83 -2.94 4.39
C VAL A 58 -8.83 -3.71 5.26
N LEU A 59 -10.07 -3.21 5.35
CA LEU A 59 -11.14 -3.83 6.13
C LEU A 59 -11.82 -5.02 5.42
N GLY A 60 -11.57 -5.23 4.13
CA GLY A 60 -12.09 -6.36 3.35
C GLY A 60 -13.51 -6.19 2.76
N PHE A 61 -14.02 -4.96 2.68
CA PHE A 61 -15.34 -4.67 2.10
C PHE A 61 -15.28 -4.61 0.57
N GLN A 62 -16.13 -5.39 -0.11
CA GLN A 62 -16.16 -5.42 -1.58
C GLN A 62 -16.66 -4.08 -2.17
N ASN A 63 -17.64 -3.45 -1.54
CA ASN A 63 -18.17 -2.15 -1.95
C ASN A 63 -17.96 -1.12 -0.83
N PRO A 64 -16.76 -0.55 -0.71
CA PRO A 64 -16.40 0.29 0.44
C PRO A 64 -17.19 1.61 0.48
N ASN A 65 -17.76 2.04 -0.64
CA ASN A 65 -18.50 3.29 -0.71
C ASN A 65 -19.96 3.17 -0.21
N MET A 66 -20.45 1.95 0.02
CA MET A 66 -21.84 1.68 0.41
C MET A 66 -21.91 0.43 1.29
N VAL A 67 -21.37 0.53 2.51
CA VAL A 67 -21.42 -0.55 3.51
C VAL A 67 -22.70 -0.43 4.33
N LEU A 68 -23.50 -1.49 4.33
CA LEU A 68 -24.80 -1.55 4.98
C LEU A 68 -24.71 -1.91 6.47
N ASN A 69 -25.80 -1.72 7.19
CA ASN A 69 -25.87 -2.09 8.60
C ASN A 69 -25.75 -3.60 8.75
N ASN A 70 -24.97 -4.06 9.74
CA ASN A 70 -24.64 -5.46 9.97
C ASN A 70 -23.89 -6.16 8.84
N GLU A 71 -23.36 -5.44 7.85
CA GLU A 71 -22.59 -6.03 6.77
C GLU A 71 -21.26 -6.59 7.30
N ILE A 72 -20.98 -7.85 6.94
CA ILE A 72 -19.71 -8.51 7.20
C ILE A 72 -18.84 -8.38 5.95
N ALA A 73 -17.59 -7.99 6.13
CA ALA A 73 -16.60 -7.91 5.08
C ALA A 73 -16.52 -9.23 4.28
N LYS A 74 -16.44 -9.10 2.96
CA LYS A 74 -16.36 -10.26 2.05
C LYS A 74 -15.01 -10.95 2.14
N TYR A 75 -13.96 -10.18 2.39
CA TYR A 75 -12.56 -10.63 2.44
C TYR A 75 -12.00 -10.45 3.85
N GLY A 76 -10.96 -11.22 4.20
CA GLY A 76 -10.22 -11.02 5.44
C GLY A 76 -9.50 -9.67 5.44
N CYS A 77 -9.19 -9.15 6.62
CA CYS A 77 -8.52 -7.85 6.70
C CYS A 77 -7.08 -7.94 6.18
N ASP A 78 -6.68 -6.95 5.38
CA ASP A 78 -5.29 -6.78 4.96
C ASP A 78 -4.71 -5.50 5.57
N LEU A 79 -4.15 -5.62 6.77
CA LEU A 79 -3.48 -4.52 7.46
C LEU A 79 -2.24 -3.99 6.70
N ARG A 80 -1.77 -4.72 5.68
CA ARG A 80 -0.68 -4.29 4.81
C ARG A 80 -1.16 -3.38 3.68
N GLY A 81 -2.48 -3.23 3.54
CA GLY A 81 -3.09 -2.36 2.54
C GLY A 81 -2.70 -2.70 1.11
N GLY A 82 -2.48 -3.99 0.81
CA GLY A 82 -2.09 -4.49 -0.50
C GLY A 82 -0.59 -4.38 -0.78
N PHE A 83 0.20 -3.83 0.14
CA PHE A 83 1.64 -3.66 -0.03
C PHE A 83 2.40 -4.92 0.40
N SER A 84 2.36 -5.92 -0.48
CA SER A 84 3.06 -7.20 -0.29
C SER A 84 4.47 -7.20 -0.86
N SER A 85 4.72 -6.43 -1.91
CA SER A 85 5.99 -6.37 -2.62
C SER A 85 6.12 -5.04 -3.38
N PHE A 86 7.36 -4.65 -3.68
CA PHE A 86 7.65 -3.54 -4.59
C PHE A 86 8.73 -3.91 -5.59
N ALA A 87 8.68 -3.27 -6.75
CA ALA A 87 9.69 -3.38 -7.79
C ALA A 87 10.70 -2.24 -7.67
N VAL A 88 11.98 -2.58 -7.81
CA VAL A 88 13.12 -1.67 -7.79
C VAL A 88 13.62 -1.48 -9.22
N TYR A 89 13.44 -0.29 -9.76
CA TYR A 89 13.88 0.09 -11.10
C TYR A 89 15.09 1.01 -11.04
N SER A 90 15.94 0.97 -12.06
CA SER A 90 16.99 1.97 -12.26
C SER A 90 17.11 2.31 -13.74
N LYS A 91 16.44 3.38 -14.14
CA LYS A 91 16.29 3.71 -15.56
C LYS A 91 17.64 4.04 -16.19
N GLY A 92 18.00 3.30 -17.24
CA GLY A 92 19.22 3.53 -18.01
C GLY A 92 20.52 2.98 -17.39
N LEU A 93 20.46 2.40 -16.19
CA LEU A 93 21.63 1.76 -15.57
C LEU A 93 21.92 0.39 -16.18
N THR A 94 20.88 -0.43 -16.39
CA THR A 94 21.02 -1.79 -16.93
C THR A 94 20.30 -1.96 -18.25
N GLU A 95 20.63 -3.03 -18.96
CA GLU A 95 19.79 -3.51 -20.06
C GLU A 95 18.34 -3.73 -19.61
N SER A 96 17.40 -3.42 -20.50
CA SER A 96 15.98 -3.65 -20.25
C SER A 96 15.68 -5.14 -20.29
N MET A 97 14.91 -5.62 -19.32
CA MET A 97 14.36 -6.97 -19.28
C MET A 97 12.87 -6.94 -19.65
N ILE A 98 12.37 -8.05 -20.20
CA ILE A 98 10.94 -8.23 -20.46
C ILE A 98 10.24 -8.51 -19.13
N ILE A 99 9.25 -7.69 -18.79
CA ILE A 99 8.41 -7.81 -17.60
C ILE A 99 6.96 -7.74 -18.06
N GLY A 100 6.30 -8.90 -18.05
CA GLY A 100 4.95 -9.02 -18.60
C GLY A 100 4.90 -8.59 -20.07
N ASN A 101 4.17 -7.52 -20.36
CA ASN A 101 4.03 -6.92 -21.68
C ASN A 101 4.89 -5.66 -21.91
N SER A 102 5.88 -5.40 -21.04
CA SER A 102 6.72 -4.21 -21.09
C SER A 102 8.21 -4.53 -21.05
N LEU A 103 9.04 -3.64 -21.59
CA LEU A 103 10.50 -3.67 -21.43
C LEU A 103 10.89 -2.63 -20.38
N SER A 104 11.59 -3.05 -19.33
CA SER A 104 12.05 -2.12 -18.29
C SER A 104 13.35 -2.56 -17.64
N SER A 105 14.11 -1.59 -17.12
CA SER A 105 15.33 -1.81 -16.34
C SER A 105 14.96 -2.08 -14.87
N LEU A 106 14.37 -3.25 -14.64
CA LEU A 106 14.05 -3.76 -13.31
C LEU A 106 15.28 -4.44 -12.73
N LEU A 107 15.72 -3.99 -11.56
CA LEU A 107 16.79 -4.63 -10.82
C LEU A 107 16.27 -5.84 -10.05
N ARG A 108 15.15 -5.69 -9.33
CA ARG A 108 14.57 -6.75 -8.50
C ARG A 108 13.14 -6.44 -8.05
N VAL A 109 12.35 -7.49 -7.82
CA VAL A 109 11.13 -7.41 -6.99
C VAL A 109 11.48 -7.84 -5.57
N VAL A 110 11.21 -6.97 -4.61
CA VAL A 110 11.43 -7.22 -3.19
C VAL A 110 10.09 -7.53 -2.54
N SER A 111 9.94 -8.76 -2.06
CA SER A 111 8.80 -9.10 -1.21
C SER A 111 9.01 -8.50 0.17
N VAL A 112 7.98 -7.86 0.68
CA VAL A 112 7.87 -7.45 2.08
C VAL A 112 7.04 -8.54 2.74
N ALA A 113 7.51 -9.17 3.82
CA ALA A 113 6.73 -10.17 4.52
C ALA A 113 7.05 -10.09 6.02
N GLY A 114 6.02 -10.12 6.86
CA GLY A 114 6.21 -10.07 8.32
C GLY A 114 6.69 -8.73 8.89
N ALA A 115 6.74 -7.67 8.09
CA ALA A 115 7.09 -6.33 8.58
C ALA A 115 5.91 -5.77 9.40
N THR A 116 6.08 -5.73 10.72
CA THR A 116 5.16 -5.02 11.61
C THR A 116 5.51 -3.53 11.59
N PRO A 117 4.54 -2.60 11.62
CA PRO A 117 4.83 -1.17 11.68
C PRO A 117 5.85 -0.84 12.79
N GLY A 118 6.94 -0.15 12.43
CA GLY A 118 8.02 0.22 13.37
C GLY A 118 9.18 -0.77 13.45
N GLN A 119 9.13 -1.92 12.77
CA GLN A 119 10.25 -2.86 12.68
C GLN A 119 11.06 -2.67 11.40
N TYR A 120 12.37 -2.94 11.49
CA TYR A 120 13.24 -3.02 10.32
C TYR A 120 12.95 -4.29 9.54
N TYR A 121 12.72 -4.15 8.24
CA TYR A 121 12.63 -5.28 7.32
C TYR A 121 13.89 -5.33 6.46
N GLU A 122 14.72 -6.34 6.69
CA GLU A 122 15.92 -6.61 5.89
C GLU A 122 15.70 -7.85 5.04
N LYS A 123 16.03 -7.76 3.75
CA LYS A 123 15.98 -8.89 2.83
C LYS A 123 17.35 -9.12 2.20
N ILE A 124 18.04 -10.14 2.71
CA ILE A 124 19.33 -10.61 2.18
C ILE A 124 19.06 -11.66 1.10
N TYR A 125 19.84 -11.61 0.02
CA TYR A 125 19.74 -12.53 -1.10
C TYR A 125 21.10 -13.18 -1.35
N ASP A 126 21.21 -14.48 -1.09
CA ASP A 126 22.47 -15.23 -1.20
C ASP A 126 22.96 -15.35 -2.65
N SER A 127 22.05 -15.29 -3.62
CA SER A 127 22.33 -15.33 -5.06
C SER A 127 21.88 -14.04 -5.75
N PRO A 128 22.77 -13.04 -5.90
CA PRO A 128 22.46 -11.83 -6.63
C PRO A 128 22.29 -12.12 -8.13
N ILE A 129 21.26 -11.51 -8.73
CA ILE A 129 21.04 -11.52 -10.18
C ILE A 129 21.83 -10.34 -10.72
N TYR A 130 22.69 -10.60 -11.70
CA TYR A 130 23.46 -9.56 -12.37
C TYR A 130 22.81 -9.23 -13.71
N ALA A 131 22.68 -7.94 -13.98
CA ALA A 131 22.30 -7.41 -15.28
C ALA A 131 23.47 -6.59 -15.85
N ARG A 132 23.60 -6.54 -17.18
CA ARG A 132 24.66 -5.76 -17.80
C ARG A 132 24.45 -4.27 -17.55
N VAL A 133 25.47 -3.63 -16.99
CA VAL A 133 25.52 -2.17 -16.83
C VAL A 133 25.82 -1.53 -18.18
N LEU A 134 24.99 -0.56 -18.60
CA LEU A 134 25.12 0.10 -19.90
C LEU A 134 26.08 1.29 -19.86
N PRO A 135 26.00 2.21 -18.87
CA PRO A 135 26.89 3.36 -18.83
C PRO A 135 28.31 2.95 -18.45
N LYS A 136 29.30 3.60 -19.06
CA LYS A 136 30.72 3.44 -18.68
C LYS A 136 31.07 4.26 -17.44
N GLU A 137 30.43 5.42 -17.28
CA GLU A 137 30.62 6.36 -16.18
C GLU A 137 29.24 6.83 -15.72
N VAL A 138 29.05 6.95 -14.42
CA VAL A 138 27.80 7.39 -13.79
C VAL A 138 28.13 8.29 -12.61
N ASN A 139 27.57 9.50 -12.61
CA ASN A 139 27.70 10.42 -11.48
C ASN A 139 26.59 10.22 -10.44
N GLU A 140 25.41 9.83 -10.91
CA GLU A 140 24.22 9.64 -10.09
C GLU A 140 23.42 8.44 -10.58
N ILE A 141 22.99 7.59 -9.64
CA ILE A 141 22.12 6.44 -9.92
C ILE A 141 20.75 6.75 -9.35
N GLU A 142 19.77 6.92 -10.24
CA GLU A 142 18.38 7.05 -9.86
C GLU A 142 17.78 5.66 -9.61
N ILE A 143 17.12 5.50 -8.45
CA ILE A 143 16.37 4.30 -8.08
C ILE A 143 14.91 4.68 -7.90
N GLU A 144 14.03 3.97 -8.59
CA GLU A 144 12.59 4.13 -8.46
C GLU A 144 11.96 2.89 -7.83
N LEU A 145 11.22 3.10 -6.74
CA LEU A 145 10.46 2.06 -6.06
C LEU A 145 9.00 2.18 -6.48
N ARG A 146 8.45 1.13 -7.10
CA ARG A 146 7.04 1.09 -7.52
C ARG A 146 6.28 -0.06 -6.87
N THR A 147 5.02 0.17 -6.55
CA THR A 147 4.10 -0.86 -6.07
C THR A 147 3.80 -1.87 -7.18
N MET A 148 3.59 -3.13 -6.82
CA MET A 148 3.32 -4.20 -7.80
C MET A 148 1.88 -4.22 -8.34
N ASP A 149 0.94 -3.62 -7.62
CA ASP A 149 -0.49 -3.67 -7.91
C ASP A 149 -0.90 -2.74 -9.07
N ASN A 150 -0.30 -1.56 -9.16
CA ASN A 150 -0.66 -0.53 -10.14
C ASN A 150 0.55 0.30 -10.62
N GLY A 151 1.77 -0.08 -10.23
CA GLY A 151 3.00 0.60 -10.66
C GLY A 151 3.15 2.02 -10.14
N ARG A 152 2.40 2.44 -9.11
CA ARG A 152 2.54 3.77 -8.51
C ARG A 152 3.86 3.84 -7.72
N PRO A 153 4.46 5.04 -7.56
CA PRO A 153 5.58 5.21 -6.65
C PRO A 153 5.22 4.73 -5.24
N VAL A 154 6.15 4.05 -4.57
CA VAL A 154 5.96 3.63 -3.18
C VAL A 154 5.83 4.89 -2.31
N PRO A 155 4.73 5.07 -1.55
CA PRO A 155 4.53 6.26 -0.73
C PRO A 155 5.39 6.19 0.53
N PHE A 156 6.63 6.68 0.45
CA PHE A 156 7.48 6.88 1.62
C PHE A 156 7.04 8.14 2.37
N GLU A 157 6.14 7.98 3.34
CA GLU A 157 5.84 9.07 4.29
C GLU A 157 6.88 9.17 5.40
N PHE A 158 7.44 8.04 5.84
CA PHE A 158 8.46 7.95 6.90
C PHE A 158 9.30 6.69 6.76
N GLY A 159 10.56 6.73 7.21
CA GLY A 159 11.49 5.60 7.20
C GLY A 159 12.81 5.89 6.49
N THR A 160 13.74 4.93 6.56
CA THR A 160 15.04 5.00 5.87
C THR A 160 15.14 3.81 4.92
N VAL A 161 15.56 4.06 3.68
CA VAL A 161 15.83 3.01 2.68
C VAL A 161 17.33 2.87 2.52
N LEU A 162 17.83 1.66 2.72
CA LEU A 162 19.21 1.29 2.40
C LEU A 162 19.19 0.34 1.20
N LEU A 163 19.86 0.75 0.12
CA LEU A 163 20.00 -0.04 -1.10
C LEU A 163 21.49 -0.31 -1.32
N VAL A 164 21.84 -1.59 -1.50
CA VAL A 164 23.22 -2.01 -1.80
C VAL A 164 23.26 -2.55 -3.22
N LEU A 165 24.01 -1.86 -4.09
CA LEU A 165 24.27 -2.29 -5.47
C LEU A 165 25.63 -2.99 -5.54
N ILE A 166 25.66 -4.18 -6.14
CA ILE A 166 26.89 -4.97 -6.31
C ILE A 166 27.32 -4.92 -7.76
N PHE A 167 28.49 -4.36 -8.03
CA PHE A 167 29.09 -4.29 -9.37
C PHE A 167 30.16 -5.37 -9.52
N LYS A 168 29.99 -6.25 -10.51
CA LYS A 168 30.98 -7.26 -10.88
C LYS A 168 31.58 -6.95 -12.24
N LYS A 169 32.91 -6.86 -12.32
CA LYS A 169 33.60 -6.71 -13.60
C LYS A 169 33.40 -7.98 -14.44
N VAL A 170 32.86 -7.81 -15.64
CA VAL A 170 32.77 -8.90 -16.62
C VAL A 170 34.12 -9.00 -17.32
N ILE A 171 34.73 -10.19 -17.27
CA ILE A 171 35.92 -10.52 -18.06
C ILE A 171 35.38 -11.15 -19.34
N ASN A 172 35.40 -10.40 -20.43
CA ASN A 172 35.13 -10.96 -21.75
C ASN A 172 36.40 -11.68 -22.21
N PHE A 173 36.32 -12.99 -22.42
CA PHE A 173 37.36 -13.80 -23.07
C PHE A 173 37.21 -13.72 -24.58
#